data_AF-A0A3N7C2Q5-F1
#
_entry.id   AF-A0A3N7C2Q5-F1
#
_cell.length_a   1.000
_cell.length_b   1.000
_cell.length_c   1.000
_cell.angle_alpha   90.00
_cell.angle_beta   90.00
_cell.angle_gamma   90.00
#
_symmetry.space_group_name_H-M   'P 1'
#
loop_
_entity.id
_entity.type
_entity.pdbx_description
1 polymer ?
#
loop_
_entity_poly.entity_id
_entity_poly.type
_entity_poly.pdbx_seq_one_letter_code
_entity_poly.pdbx_strand_id
1 'polypeptide(L)'
;MNDGTQTTNGISLRSLVGRIDFDRVGIMGHSRGGQGINDAIQLNDLRLGVTLQQLRAATKELQNERDVWASNVWFSATGAARTTGTKQAFLATLNALTSALSTTGISDADLSAALDSNNIALAASAATGPNAPPKYVFKAALSLAPTDGRNFQKIANVPFAAMVPSCDGDVRNLNGVNVFDHNRFNKDAADTAPRFQVVVRGANHNYFNSQWTGDDYSANAADYCYLSSMTKSGLRLAPADQAAVGLFVIDSFMRNFVGGETAFAPYWNGSAPLPAQACPGGKAPCDSRVALSVQTNGQTNGVNNHKLIAPFDDTYRLNQPYDSASTYLHAGDPLDLIDTSAFAGSVYTCATDFALPGGRIPTCTPSLPADAFFRSAVSTYVGGLISVPNQLLLGLTRPDMPLTFTLKEPVPGAPAPAVSEDALSTSGYDTLSFRIAMIRPAQPTETLLARQEATVTLTDNNGVSSPAIKVSDFSDALDSSMQFAVPAGTRAAELLNMVAIPLAAFKPDPATASAFDPARLKTMTLRFANSPNDGTKVALTDVQLQILGRAQP
;
A
#
# COMPACT_ATOMS: atom_id res chain seq x y z
N MET A 1 -16.13 -23.89 38.10
CA MET A 1 -16.99 -22.70 38.04
C MET A 1 -16.09 -21.48 37.94
N ASN A 2 -16.06 -20.81 36.79
CA ASN A 2 -15.48 -19.48 36.63
C ASN A 2 -16.68 -18.63 36.20
N ASP A 3 -17.16 -17.77 37.07
CA ASP A 3 -18.48 -17.12 37.03
C ASP A 3 -18.57 -15.94 36.05
N GLY A 4 -17.59 -15.78 35.14
CA GLY A 4 -17.58 -14.67 34.20
C GLY A 4 -17.45 -13.29 34.86
N THR A 5 -16.91 -13.22 36.08
CA THR A 5 -16.64 -11.97 36.82
C THR A 5 -15.27 -11.36 36.52
N GLN A 6 -14.50 -11.89 35.56
CA GLN A 6 -13.34 -11.17 35.06
C GLN A 6 -13.79 -9.89 34.36
N THR A 7 -13.68 -8.82 35.13
CA THR A 7 -14.11 -7.48 34.84
C THR A 7 -12.88 -6.72 34.37
N THR A 8 -12.72 -6.54 33.07
CA THR A 8 -12.04 -5.35 32.59
C THR A 8 -13.00 -4.19 32.87
N ASN A 9 -12.84 -3.52 34.03
CA ASN A 9 -13.62 -2.36 34.45
C ASN A 9 -15.16 -2.55 34.55
N GLY A 10 -15.63 -3.69 35.04
CA GLY A 10 -17.05 -3.89 35.39
C GLY A 10 -17.96 -4.43 34.29
N ILE A 11 -17.42 -4.80 33.12
CA ILE A 11 -18.19 -5.44 32.05
C ILE A 11 -18.02 -6.96 32.15
N SER A 12 -19.11 -7.71 32.37
CA SER A 12 -19.09 -9.17 32.24
C SER A 12 -19.04 -9.54 30.76
N LEU A 13 -18.11 -10.40 30.32
CA LEU A 13 -18.05 -10.86 28.93
C LEU A 13 -19.37 -11.47 28.43
N ARG A 14 -20.16 -12.09 29.32
CA ARG A 14 -21.48 -12.64 28.99
C ARG A 14 -22.49 -11.54 28.59
N SER A 15 -22.33 -10.33 29.12
CA SER A 15 -23.18 -9.18 28.76
C SER A 15 -22.95 -8.68 27.33
N LEU A 16 -21.83 -9.07 26.71
CA LEU A 16 -21.47 -8.72 25.32
C LEU A 16 -22.01 -9.72 24.29
N VAL A 17 -22.55 -10.87 24.72
CA VAL A 17 -23.15 -11.87 23.82
C VAL A 17 -24.35 -11.25 23.09
N GLY A 18 -24.35 -11.34 21.76
CA GLY A 18 -25.35 -10.71 20.90
C GLY A 18 -25.29 -9.18 20.86
N ARG A 19 -24.29 -8.56 21.50
CA ARG A 19 -24.02 -7.10 21.45
C ARG A 19 -22.84 -6.75 20.55
N ILE A 20 -21.98 -7.71 20.24
CA ILE A 20 -20.82 -7.56 19.35
C ILE A 20 -21.14 -8.26 18.02
N ASP A 21 -20.99 -7.51 16.94
CA ASP A 21 -21.11 -8.00 15.56
C ASP A 21 -19.74 -8.51 15.09
N PHE A 22 -19.59 -9.84 15.00
CA PHE A 22 -18.38 -10.49 14.49
C PHE A 22 -18.42 -10.73 12.97
N ASP A 23 -19.51 -10.35 12.30
CA ASP A 23 -19.64 -10.45 10.84
C ASP A 23 -19.13 -9.19 10.14
N ARG A 24 -18.99 -8.07 10.87
CA ARG A 24 -18.44 -6.80 10.39
C ARG A 24 -17.26 -6.33 11.24
N VAL A 25 -16.11 -6.96 11.03
CA VAL A 25 -14.89 -6.64 11.77
C VAL A 25 -13.97 -5.76 10.92
N GLY A 26 -13.66 -4.56 11.42
CA GLY A 26 -12.54 -3.74 10.93
C GLY A 26 -11.32 -3.92 11.83
N ILE A 27 -10.13 -4.01 11.24
CA ILE A 27 -8.88 -4.09 12.00
C ILE A 27 -7.93 -2.96 11.58
N MET A 28 -7.25 -2.38 12.56
CA MET A 28 -6.27 -1.33 12.35
C MET A 28 -5.06 -1.56 13.24
N GLY A 29 -3.88 -1.25 12.73
CA GLY A 29 -2.68 -1.26 13.52
C GLY A 29 -1.74 -0.11 13.15
N HIS A 30 -1.04 0.42 14.15
CA HIS A 30 0.00 1.44 13.99
C HIS A 30 1.39 0.83 14.18
N SER A 31 2.39 1.21 13.38
CA SER A 31 3.78 0.74 13.57
C SER A 31 3.90 -0.78 13.45
N ARG A 32 4.54 -1.44 14.42
CA ARG A 32 4.53 -2.90 14.59
C ARG A 32 3.13 -3.49 14.74
N GLY A 33 2.17 -2.71 15.25
CA GLY A 33 0.75 -3.09 15.26
C GLY A 33 0.17 -3.20 13.85
N GLY A 34 0.61 -2.37 12.90
CA GLY A 34 0.25 -2.47 11.48
C GLY A 34 0.75 -3.79 10.86
N GLN A 35 1.97 -4.20 11.20
CA GLN A 35 2.44 -5.55 10.90
C GLN A 35 1.57 -6.62 11.57
N GLY A 36 1.17 -6.40 12.82
CA GLY A 36 0.30 -7.33 13.56
C GLY A 36 -1.06 -7.57 12.89
N ILE A 37 -1.65 -6.58 12.22
CA ILE A 37 -2.90 -6.81 11.47
C ILE A 37 -2.67 -7.62 10.19
N ASN A 38 -1.52 -7.46 9.54
CA ASN A 38 -1.15 -8.28 8.38
C ASN A 38 -0.97 -9.74 8.81
N ASP A 39 -0.30 -9.96 9.95
CA ASP A 39 -0.20 -11.28 10.59
C ASP A 39 -1.59 -11.84 10.91
N ALA A 40 -2.49 -11.02 11.49
CA ALA A 40 -3.84 -11.45 11.83
C ALA A 40 -4.64 -11.92 10.61
N ILE A 41 -4.51 -11.25 9.46
CA ILE A 41 -5.18 -11.64 8.20
C ILE A 41 -4.66 -13.01 7.73
N GLN A 42 -3.34 -13.19 7.65
CA GLN A 42 -2.77 -14.47 7.21
C GLN A 42 -3.05 -15.61 8.19
N LEU A 43 -2.92 -15.35 9.49
CA LEU A 43 -3.20 -16.34 10.53
C LEU A 43 -4.67 -16.71 10.59
N ASN A 44 -5.58 -15.80 10.21
CA ASN A 44 -7.01 -16.11 10.10
C ASN A 44 -7.28 -17.17 9.02
N ASP A 45 -6.50 -17.18 7.93
CA ASP A 45 -6.55 -18.25 6.92
C ASP A 45 -5.94 -19.57 7.41
N LEU A 46 -4.95 -19.47 8.29
CA LEU A 46 -4.27 -20.59 8.93
C LEU A 46 -4.89 -20.98 10.28
N ARG A 47 -6.12 -20.55 10.57
CA ARG A 47 -6.81 -20.92 11.81
C ARG A 47 -6.99 -22.43 11.86
N LEU A 48 -6.03 -23.07 12.50
CA LEU A 48 -6.01 -24.49 12.72
C LEU A 48 -6.74 -24.80 14.00
N GLY A 49 -7.36 -25.95 13.95
CA GLY A 49 -7.80 -26.62 15.14
C GLY A 49 -6.74 -26.83 16.19
N VAL A 50 -7.11 -26.61 17.45
CA VAL A 50 -6.50 -27.29 18.60
C VAL A 50 -7.51 -28.31 19.15
N THR A 51 -7.27 -29.61 18.98
CA THR A 51 -8.07 -30.65 19.66
C THR A 51 -7.81 -30.64 21.17
N LEU A 52 -8.71 -31.24 21.97
CA LEU A 52 -8.48 -31.45 23.41
C LEU A 52 -7.15 -32.16 23.68
N GLN A 53 -6.79 -33.13 22.83
CA GLN A 53 -5.54 -33.87 22.93
C GLN A 53 -4.31 -32.98 22.63
N GLN A 54 -4.41 -32.08 21.65
CA GLN A 54 -3.36 -31.09 21.36
C GLN A 54 -3.23 -30.07 22.49
N LEU A 55 -4.35 -29.60 23.06
CA LEU A 55 -4.35 -28.70 24.23
C LEU A 55 -3.64 -29.36 25.43
N ARG A 56 -3.92 -30.64 25.70
CA ARG A 56 -3.24 -31.41 26.74
C ARG A 56 -1.76 -31.61 26.44
N ALA A 57 -1.39 -31.91 25.20
CA ALA A 57 0.00 -32.10 24.79
C ALA A 57 0.83 -30.79 24.90
N ALA A 58 0.20 -29.63 24.66
CA ALA A 58 0.82 -28.32 24.79
C ALA A 58 1.25 -27.98 26.24
N THR A 59 0.83 -28.75 27.24
CA THR A 59 1.27 -28.59 28.64
C THR A 59 2.80 -28.58 28.78
N LYS A 60 3.49 -29.42 27.99
CA LYS A 60 4.96 -29.48 28.00
C LYS A 60 5.59 -28.24 27.33
N GLU A 61 4.97 -27.71 26.28
CA GLU A 61 5.40 -26.46 25.63
C GLU A 61 5.16 -25.24 26.53
N LEU A 62 4.01 -25.18 27.21
CA LEU A 62 3.69 -24.14 28.20
C LEU A 62 4.65 -24.17 29.39
N GLN A 63 5.08 -25.36 29.84
CA GLN A 63 6.12 -25.52 30.85
C GLN A 63 7.46 -24.97 30.36
N ASN A 64 7.85 -25.26 29.12
CA ASN A 64 9.08 -24.75 28.52
C ASN A 64 9.03 -23.21 28.37
N GLU A 65 7.93 -22.65 27.86
CA GLU A 65 7.72 -21.19 27.77
C GLU A 65 7.81 -20.55 29.16
N ARG A 66 7.15 -21.11 30.16
CA ARG A 66 7.25 -20.63 31.55
C ARG A 66 8.72 -20.56 32.00
N ASP A 67 9.50 -21.61 31.75
CA ASP A 67 10.90 -21.69 32.19
C ASP A 67 11.78 -20.67 31.44
N VAL A 68 11.49 -20.43 30.16
CA VAL A 68 12.11 -19.36 29.35
C VAL A 68 11.75 -17.98 29.88
N TRP A 69 10.47 -17.69 30.15
CA TRP A 69 10.03 -16.41 30.69
C TRP A 69 10.50 -16.17 32.13
N ALA A 70 10.62 -17.23 32.94
CA ALA A 70 11.19 -17.16 34.27
C ALA A 70 12.66 -16.72 34.23
N SER A 71 13.42 -17.15 33.22
CA SER A 71 14.82 -16.78 33.01
C SER A 71 15.05 -15.46 32.25
N ASN A 72 14.07 -14.97 31.48
CA ASN A 72 14.19 -13.71 30.74
C ASN A 72 14.01 -12.44 31.60
N VAL A 73 14.69 -11.36 31.20
CA VAL A 73 14.54 -10.01 31.76
C VAL A 73 13.27 -9.37 31.18
N TRP A 74 12.30 -9.02 32.03
CA TRP A 74 11.11 -8.27 31.62
C TRP A 74 11.47 -6.79 31.43
N PHE A 75 11.57 -6.33 30.18
CA PHE A 75 11.74 -4.92 29.90
C PHE A 75 10.41 -4.19 30.07
N SER A 76 10.34 -3.26 31.02
CA SER A 76 9.30 -2.22 30.96
C SER A 76 9.68 -1.28 29.80
N ALA A 77 8.83 -1.19 28.79
CA ALA A 77 9.00 -0.14 27.78
C ALA A 77 8.95 1.23 28.48
N THR A 78 10.00 2.03 28.28
CA THR A 78 10.10 3.37 28.85
C THR A 78 8.91 4.21 28.37
N GLY A 79 8.07 4.68 29.30
CA GLY A 79 6.88 5.46 28.98
C GLY A 79 5.57 4.68 28.84
N ALA A 80 5.58 3.35 28.91
CA ALA A 80 4.35 2.61 29.17
C ALA A 80 3.90 2.92 30.60
N ALA A 81 2.83 3.69 30.79
CA ALA A 81 2.09 3.64 32.04
C ALA A 81 1.84 2.16 32.34
N ARG A 82 2.16 1.70 33.56
CA ARG A 82 1.93 0.30 33.97
C ARG A 82 0.43 0.01 33.89
N THR A 83 -0.07 -0.33 32.72
CA THR A 83 -1.43 -0.80 32.54
C THR A 83 -1.35 -2.31 32.48
N THR A 84 -1.63 -2.88 33.66
CA THR A 84 -2.00 -4.28 33.95
C THR A 84 -0.95 -5.37 33.71
N GLY A 85 -0.14 -5.67 34.76
CA GLY A 85 0.54 -6.96 34.92
C GLY A 85 1.96 -6.88 35.50
N THR A 86 2.33 -7.81 36.39
CA THR A 86 3.72 -8.03 36.86
C THR A 86 4.24 -9.38 36.35
N LYS A 87 5.57 -9.56 36.25
CA LYS A 87 6.18 -10.83 35.81
C LYS A 87 5.68 -11.97 36.68
N GLN A 88 5.58 -11.69 37.97
CA GLN A 88 5.06 -12.60 38.98
C GLN A 88 3.58 -12.95 38.73
N ALA A 89 2.73 -11.99 38.38
CA ALA A 89 1.33 -12.25 38.06
C ALA A 89 1.17 -13.11 36.80
N PHE A 90 1.90 -12.79 35.73
CA PHE A 90 1.89 -13.60 34.50
C PHE A 90 2.38 -15.02 34.75
N LEU A 91 3.52 -15.19 35.43
CA LEU A 91 4.06 -16.51 35.77
C LEU A 91 3.13 -17.28 36.73
N ALA A 92 2.44 -16.61 37.64
CA ALA A 92 1.45 -17.24 38.52
C ALA A 92 0.24 -17.76 37.72
N THR A 93 -0.29 -16.95 36.79
CA THR A 93 -1.36 -17.38 35.87
C THR A 93 -0.93 -18.54 34.99
N LEU A 94 0.27 -18.47 34.41
CA LEU A 94 0.81 -19.53 33.55
C LEU A 94 1.02 -20.83 34.34
N ASN A 95 1.56 -20.76 35.56
CA ASN A 95 1.68 -21.92 36.46
C ASN A 95 0.33 -22.53 36.82
N ALA A 96 -0.66 -21.72 37.17
CA ALA A 96 -2.00 -22.20 37.48
C ALA A 96 -2.64 -22.92 36.28
N LEU A 97 -2.48 -22.37 35.07
CA LEU A 97 -2.92 -22.99 33.83
C LEU A 97 -2.21 -24.31 33.58
N THR A 98 -0.88 -24.35 33.70
CA THR A 98 -0.09 -25.58 33.56
C THR A 98 -0.53 -26.65 34.55
N SER A 99 -0.74 -26.30 35.82
CA SER A 99 -1.22 -27.24 36.85
C SER A 99 -2.61 -27.77 36.53
N ALA A 100 -3.54 -26.91 36.08
CA ALA A 100 -4.88 -27.31 35.68
C ALA A 100 -4.85 -28.28 34.48
N LEU A 101 -4.05 -27.98 33.45
CA LEU A 101 -3.89 -28.83 32.26
C LEU A 101 -3.16 -30.15 32.56
N SER A 102 -2.27 -30.15 33.56
CA SER A 102 -1.52 -31.34 34.01
C SER A 102 -2.32 -32.25 34.94
N THR A 103 -3.54 -31.86 35.36
CA THR A 103 -4.32 -32.65 36.33
C THR A 103 -4.83 -33.93 35.66
N THR A 104 -4.23 -35.06 36.00
CA THR A 104 -4.71 -36.39 35.62
C THR A 104 -6.07 -36.65 36.27
N GLY A 105 -7.15 -36.72 35.47
CA GLY A 105 -8.49 -37.08 35.95
C GLY A 105 -9.65 -36.22 35.45
N ILE A 106 -9.40 -35.04 34.85
CA ILE A 106 -10.44 -34.33 34.11
C ILE A 106 -10.71 -35.10 32.81
N SER A 107 -11.94 -35.61 32.63
CA SER A 107 -12.31 -36.27 31.38
C SER A 107 -12.33 -35.26 30.23
N ASP A 108 -12.23 -35.73 28.98
CA ASP A 108 -12.37 -34.85 27.82
C ASP A 108 -13.77 -34.20 27.75
N ALA A 109 -14.79 -34.86 28.30
CA ALA A 109 -16.13 -34.29 28.44
C ALA A 109 -16.17 -33.14 29.46
N ASP A 110 -15.51 -33.29 30.61
CA ASP A 110 -15.41 -32.24 31.63
C ASP A 110 -14.58 -31.05 31.14
N LEU A 111 -13.49 -31.33 30.41
CA LEU A 111 -12.68 -30.29 29.79
C LEU A 111 -13.46 -29.56 28.69
N SER A 112 -14.20 -30.27 27.85
CA SER A 112 -15.08 -29.67 26.84
C SER A 112 -16.16 -28.80 27.49
N ALA A 113 -16.86 -29.31 28.51
CA ALA A 113 -17.87 -28.54 29.24
C ALA A 113 -17.28 -27.30 29.93
N ALA A 114 -16.06 -27.39 30.44
CA ALA A 114 -15.33 -26.25 31.00
C ALA A 114 -14.98 -25.22 29.92
N LEU A 115 -14.56 -25.65 28.73
CA LEU A 115 -14.24 -24.77 27.61
C LEU A 115 -15.51 -24.08 27.06
N ASP A 116 -16.58 -24.84 26.84
CA ASP A 116 -17.88 -24.33 26.38
C ASP A 116 -18.48 -23.32 27.36
N SER A 117 -18.44 -23.61 28.66
CA SER A 117 -18.93 -22.70 29.70
C SER A 117 -18.12 -21.40 29.82
N ASN A 118 -16.87 -21.39 29.34
CA ASN A 118 -16.02 -20.20 29.28
C ASN A 118 -15.96 -19.59 27.87
N ASN A 119 -16.77 -20.08 26.93
CA ASN A 119 -16.78 -19.67 25.53
C ASN A 119 -15.39 -19.77 24.85
N ILE A 120 -14.59 -20.76 25.27
CA ILE A 120 -13.27 -21.06 24.71
C ILE A 120 -13.48 -22.15 23.67
N ALA A 121 -13.59 -21.77 22.40
CA ALA A 121 -13.70 -22.73 21.32
C ALA A 121 -12.34 -23.38 21.04
N LEU A 122 -12.25 -24.70 21.22
CA LEU A 122 -11.18 -25.49 20.66
C LEU A 122 -11.45 -25.66 19.17
N ALA A 123 -10.59 -25.05 18.37
CA ALA A 123 -10.69 -25.23 16.95
C ALA A 123 -10.48 -26.74 16.63
N ALA A 124 -11.22 -27.37 15.72
CA ALA A 124 -10.81 -28.68 15.17
C ALA A 124 -10.06 -28.46 13.85
N SER A 125 -9.15 -29.37 13.49
CA SER A 125 -8.14 -29.23 12.42
C SER A 125 -8.72 -28.83 11.06
N ALA A 126 -7.84 -28.33 10.17
CA ALA A 126 -8.07 -27.89 8.78
C ALA A 126 -9.49 -28.14 8.23
N ALA A 127 -10.26 -27.05 8.17
CA ALA A 127 -11.44 -26.82 7.33
C ALA A 127 -12.16 -28.10 6.82
N THR A 128 -13.07 -28.66 7.63
CA THR A 128 -14.25 -29.46 7.18
C THR A 128 -15.08 -30.02 8.35
N GLY A 129 -14.59 -29.99 9.59
CA GLY A 129 -15.35 -30.46 10.75
C GLY A 129 -16.47 -29.50 11.20
N PRO A 130 -17.62 -29.99 11.71
CA PRO A 130 -18.78 -29.17 12.12
C PRO A 130 -18.49 -28.19 13.28
N ASN A 131 -17.33 -28.31 13.94
CA ASN A 131 -16.93 -27.49 15.11
C ASN A 131 -15.68 -26.63 14.85
N ALA A 132 -15.21 -26.50 13.60
CA ALA A 132 -14.13 -25.56 13.29
C ALA A 132 -14.65 -24.12 13.44
N PRO A 133 -13.99 -23.23 14.22
CA PRO A 133 -14.42 -21.86 14.34
C PRO A 133 -14.35 -21.21 12.96
N PRO A 134 -15.40 -20.49 12.55
CA PRO A 134 -15.38 -19.79 11.28
C PRO A 134 -14.21 -18.81 11.26
N LYS A 135 -13.63 -18.63 10.07
CA LYS A 135 -12.72 -17.52 9.83
C LYS A 135 -13.44 -16.21 10.19
N TYR A 136 -12.73 -15.26 10.78
CA TYR A 136 -13.28 -13.92 10.88
C TYR A 136 -13.41 -13.35 9.47
N VAL A 137 -14.51 -12.64 9.23
CA VAL A 137 -14.69 -11.87 8.00
C VAL A 137 -14.24 -10.44 8.28
N PHE A 138 -12.98 -10.15 7.95
CA PHE A 138 -12.49 -8.78 8.01
C PHE A 138 -13.06 -7.98 6.85
N LYS A 139 -13.80 -6.91 7.16
CA LYS A 139 -14.40 -6.01 6.17
C LYS A 139 -13.45 -4.89 5.76
N ALA A 140 -12.46 -4.57 6.59
CA ALA A 140 -11.45 -3.56 6.30
C ALA A 140 -10.19 -3.81 7.15
N ALA A 141 -9.03 -3.52 6.58
CA ALA A 141 -7.73 -3.59 7.24
C ALA A 141 -6.90 -2.33 6.94
N LEU A 142 -6.53 -1.56 7.96
CA LEU A 142 -5.72 -0.33 7.80
C LEU A 142 -4.42 -0.41 8.61
N SER A 143 -3.31 -0.40 7.88
CA SER A 143 -1.96 -0.38 8.43
C SER A 143 -1.42 1.05 8.40
N LEU A 144 -1.38 1.70 9.57
CA LEU A 144 -0.88 3.07 9.75
C LEU A 144 0.59 3.05 10.13
N ALA A 145 1.41 3.82 9.41
CA ALA A 145 2.86 3.89 9.58
C ALA A 145 3.50 2.51 9.83
N PRO A 146 3.16 1.46 9.05
CA PRO A 146 3.44 0.09 9.45
C PRO A 146 4.92 -0.25 9.28
N THR A 147 5.40 -1.21 10.08
CA THR A 147 6.61 -1.95 9.72
C THR A 147 6.26 -3.07 8.74
N ASP A 148 7.22 -3.48 7.92
CA ASP A 148 7.12 -4.74 7.16
C ASP A 148 8.38 -5.61 7.35
N GLY A 149 8.58 -6.10 8.57
CA GLY A 149 9.72 -6.96 8.89
C GLY A 149 9.60 -8.38 8.32
N ARG A 150 8.39 -8.79 7.89
CA ARG A 150 8.07 -10.15 7.42
C ARG A 150 7.88 -10.23 5.90
N ASN A 151 8.00 -9.12 5.17
CA ASN A 151 7.81 -9.07 3.72
C ASN A 151 6.42 -9.60 3.34
N PHE A 152 5.36 -9.04 3.92
CA PHE A 152 4.01 -9.61 3.82
C PHE A 152 3.53 -9.71 2.38
N GLN A 153 3.07 -10.91 2.03
CA GLN A 153 2.47 -11.25 0.74
C GLN A 153 1.16 -12.01 0.97
N LYS A 154 0.31 -12.10 -0.06
CA LYS A 154 -0.99 -12.78 0.03
C LYS A 154 -1.91 -12.20 1.11
N ILE A 155 -1.83 -10.89 1.36
CA ILE A 155 -2.95 -10.18 2.00
C ILE A 155 -4.09 -10.20 0.99
N ALA A 156 -5.15 -10.95 1.29
CA ALA A 156 -6.23 -11.28 0.36
C ALA A 156 -7.60 -11.20 1.06
N ASN A 157 -8.66 -11.03 0.28
CA ASN A 157 -10.06 -11.11 0.72
C ASN A 157 -10.49 -10.06 1.76
N VAL A 158 -9.74 -8.95 1.87
CA VAL A 158 -10.06 -7.82 2.74
C VAL A 158 -9.62 -6.51 2.07
N PRO A 159 -10.51 -5.49 1.96
CA PRO A 159 -10.10 -4.15 1.58
C PRO A 159 -8.96 -3.68 2.47
N PHE A 160 -7.81 -3.35 1.89
CA PHE A 160 -6.59 -3.09 2.65
C PHE A 160 -5.97 -1.74 2.29
N ALA A 161 -5.64 -0.93 3.29
CA ALA A 161 -4.95 0.34 3.13
C ALA A 161 -3.64 0.39 3.91
N ALA A 162 -2.53 0.72 3.24
CA ALA A 162 -1.28 1.11 3.88
C ALA A 162 -1.15 2.64 3.86
N MET A 163 -1.12 3.26 5.03
CA MET A 163 -0.96 4.71 5.19
C MET A 163 0.42 5.02 5.75
N VAL A 164 1.26 5.76 5.01
CA VAL A 164 2.68 5.94 5.33
C VAL A 164 3.04 7.43 5.46
N PRO A 165 3.59 7.87 6.61
CA PRO A 165 4.14 9.22 6.77
C PRO A 165 5.53 9.36 6.14
N SER A 166 5.78 10.36 5.30
CA SER A 166 7.07 10.48 4.60
C SER A 166 8.25 10.86 5.51
N CYS A 167 7.96 11.48 6.66
CA CYS A 167 8.91 11.91 7.69
C CYS A 167 8.85 11.04 8.95
N ASP A 168 8.49 9.76 8.80
CA ASP A 168 8.53 8.77 9.87
C ASP A 168 9.95 8.60 10.44
N GLY A 169 10.10 8.89 11.72
CA GLY A 169 11.35 8.84 12.47
C GLY A 169 11.63 7.49 13.15
N ASP A 170 10.59 6.67 13.32
CA ASP A 170 10.65 5.33 13.92
C ASP A 170 10.87 4.26 12.85
N VAL A 171 10.09 4.30 11.76
CA VAL A 171 10.20 3.43 10.58
C VAL A 171 10.95 4.16 9.48
N ARG A 172 12.22 4.43 9.76
CA ARG A 172 13.14 5.28 8.97
C ARG A 172 13.38 4.83 7.54
N ASN A 173 13.05 3.59 7.19
CA ASN A 173 13.17 3.07 5.84
C ASN A 173 11.81 3.03 5.11
N LEU A 174 10.72 3.34 5.80
CA LEU A 174 9.34 3.30 5.31
C LEU A 174 8.97 1.94 4.69
N ASN A 175 9.56 0.83 5.17
CA ASN A 175 9.36 -0.49 4.57
C ASN A 175 7.90 -0.97 4.58
N GLY A 176 7.05 -0.38 5.42
CA GLY A 176 5.60 -0.58 5.39
C GLY A 176 4.91 -0.34 4.05
N VAL A 177 5.49 0.46 3.15
CA VAL A 177 4.95 0.68 1.80
C VAL A 177 4.90 -0.61 0.98
N ASN A 178 5.81 -1.54 1.25
CA ASN A 178 5.99 -2.78 0.50
C ASN A 178 4.77 -3.70 0.62
N VAL A 179 4.00 -3.59 1.71
CA VAL A 179 2.79 -4.38 1.90
C VAL A 179 1.76 -4.08 0.81
N PHE A 180 1.63 -2.82 0.37
CA PHE A 180 0.80 -2.51 -0.79
C PHE A 180 1.41 -3.09 -2.07
N ASP A 181 2.69 -2.80 -2.33
CA ASP A 181 3.34 -3.20 -3.58
C ASP A 181 3.31 -4.73 -3.81
N HIS A 182 3.50 -5.53 -2.76
CA HIS A 182 3.45 -6.99 -2.78
C HIS A 182 2.06 -7.61 -3.00
N ASN A 183 1.01 -6.85 -2.69
CA ASN A 183 -0.36 -7.36 -2.57
C ASN A 183 -1.36 -6.62 -3.46
N ARG A 184 -0.89 -5.66 -4.29
CA ARG A 184 -1.75 -4.83 -5.14
C ARG A 184 -2.59 -5.70 -6.08
N PHE A 185 -1.96 -6.65 -6.76
CA PHE A 185 -2.64 -7.61 -7.64
C PHE A 185 -3.05 -8.85 -6.85
N ASN A 186 -4.25 -9.34 -7.16
CA ASN A 186 -4.75 -10.58 -6.58
C ASN A 186 -3.91 -11.78 -7.04
N LYS A 187 -3.38 -12.54 -6.07
CA LYS A 187 -2.69 -13.82 -6.33
C LYS A 187 -3.66 -15.02 -6.39
N ASP A 188 -4.94 -14.76 -6.12
CA ASP A 188 -6.04 -15.72 -6.13
C ASP A 188 -7.22 -15.10 -6.91
N ALA A 189 -7.84 -15.88 -7.79
CA ALA A 189 -9.01 -15.44 -8.57
C ALA A 189 -10.22 -15.12 -7.68
N ALA A 190 -10.30 -15.71 -6.47
CA ALA A 190 -11.36 -15.42 -5.51
C ALA A 190 -11.19 -14.06 -4.80
N ASP A 191 -9.98 -13.49 -4.79
CA ASP A 191 -9.71 -12.23 -4.11
C ASP A 191 -10.16 -11.04 -4.95
N THR A 192 -11.28 -10.45 -4.52
CA THR A 192 -11.90 -9.29 -5.16
C THR A 192 -11.65 -7.99 -4.42
N ALA A 193 -10.92 -8.03 -3.29
CA ALA A 193 -10.81 -6.88 -2.43
C ALA A 193 -9.85 -5.82 -3.02
N PRO A 194 -10.19 -4.52 -2.95
CA PRO A 194 -9.29 -3.46 -3.39
C PRO A 194 -8.09 -3.28 -2.43
N ARG A 195 -7.05 -2.63 -2.94
CA ARG A 195 -5.85 -2.23 -2.19
C ARG A 195 -5.63 -0.74 -2.32
N PHE A 196 -5.14 -0.13 -1.25
CA PHE A 196 -4.88 1.30 -1.18
C PHE A 196 -3.50 1.58 -0.61
N GLN A 197 -2.84 2.58 -1.17
CA GLN A 197 -1.65 3.20 -0.59
C GLN A 197 -1.95 4.69 -0.40
N VAL A 198 -1.71 5.17 0.80
CA VAL A 198 -1.83 6.59 1.15
C VAL A 198 -0.47 7.05 1.64
N VAL A 199 0.10 8.08 1.02
CA VAL A 199 1.28 8.76 1.56
C VAL A 199 0.87 10.11 2.12
N VAL A 200 1.28 10.39 3.36
CA VAL A 200 1.14 11.72 3.97
C VAL A 200 2.51 12.38 4.01
N ARG A 201 2.77 13.24 3.04
CA ARG A 201 4.05 13.91 2.88
C ARG A 201 4.24 15.00 3.94
N GLY A 202 5.35 14.91 4.68
CA GLY A 202 5.67 15.80 5.80
C GLY A 202 5.17 15.31 7.17
N ALA A 203 4.36 14.25 7.22
CA ALA A 203 3.92 13.64 8.47
C ALA A 203 4.99 12.74 9.09
N ASN A 204 4.97 12.56 10.42
CA ASN A 204 5.83 11.60 11.12
C ASN A 204 5.03 10.41 11.64
N HIS A 205 5.70 9.55 12.41
CA HIS A 205 5.12 8.35 12.98
C HIS A 205 4.04 8.66 14.02
N ASN A 206 4.27 9.69 14.84
CA ASN A 206 3.59 9.84 16.13
C ASN A 206 2.37 10.76 16.12
N TYR A 207 2.34 11.82 15.30
CA TYR A 207 1.30 12.86 15.42
C TYR A 207 -0.09 12.44 14.93
N PHE A 208 -0.27 11.20 14.47
CA PHE A 208 -1.58 10.58 14.30
C PHE A 208 -2.20 10.09 15.63
N ASN A 209 -1.43 10.09 16.72
CA ASN A 209 -1.83 9.53 18.00
C ASN A 209 -1.98 10.62 19.07
N SER A 210 -2.86 10.40 20.06
CA SER A 210 -3.05 11.34 21.17
C SER A 210 -2.27 10.97 22.44
N GLN A 211 -1.61 9.80 22.45
CA GLN A 211 -0.86 9.30 23.61
C GLN A 211 0.66 9.37 23.39
N TRP A 212 1.11 9.07 22.16
CA TRP A 212 2.50 9.21 21.75
C TRP A 212 2.60 10.45 20.87
N THR A 213 2.81 11.61 21.49
CA THR A 213 2.76 12.91 20.82
C THR A 213 4.14 13.56 20.66
N GLY A 214 5.22 12.84 20.99
CA GLY A 214 6.58 13.35 20.85
C GLY A 214 7.05 13.30 19.40
N ASP A 215 7.84 14.30 18.98
CA ASP A 215 8.54 14.23 17.68
C ASP A 215 9.59 13.12 17.71
N ASP A 216 9.51 12.22 16.74
CA ASP A 216 10.35 11.03 16.54
C ASP A 216 11.46 11.26 15.51
N TYR A 217 11.46 12.40 14.80
CA TYR A 217 12.48 12.69 13.79
C TYR A 217 13.63 13.50 14.39
N SER A 218 14.73 12.81 14.74
CA SER A 218 15.90 13.41 15.39
C SER A 218 17.20 13.34 14.58
N ALA A 219 17.15 12.90 13.32
CA ALA A 219 18.34 12.49 12.58
C ALA A 219 19.26 13.64 12.14
N ASN A 220 18.72 14.64 11.43
CA ASN A 220 19.51 15.71 10.83
C ASN A 220 18.72 17.03 10.83
N ALA A 221 19.28 18.08 11.45
CA ALA A 221 18.64 19.40 11.55
C ALA A 221 18.49 20.14 10.20
N ALA A 222 19.24 19.72 9.17
CA ALA A 222 19.15 20.25 7.82
C ALA A 222 18.10 19.54 6.94
N ASP A 223 17.54 18.41 7.40
CA ASP A 223 16.55 17.66 6.64
C ASP A 223 15.16 18.31 6.73
N TYR A 224 14.39 18.28 5.64
CA TYR A 224 13.01 18.80 5.61
C TYR A 224 12.07 18.14 6.63
N CYS A 225 12.37 16.93 7.08
CA CYS A 225 11.60 16.24 8.10
C CYS A 225 11.90 16.70 9.52
N TYR A 226 12.97 17.48 9.74
CA TYR A 226 13.29 18.00 11.06
C TYR A 226 12.24 19.01 11.53
N LEU A 227 11.98 19.04 12.84
CA LEU A 227 10.95 19.88 13.44
C LEU A 227 11.07 21.37 13.06
N SER A 228 12.29 21.89 12.88
CA SER A 228 12.50 23.29 12.49
C SER A 228 11.94 23.64 11.11
N SER A 229 11.78 22.65 10.22
CA SER A 229 11.21 22.83 8.88
C SER A 229 9.71 23.15 8.94
N MET A 230 9.02 22.85 10.04
CA MET A 230 7.60 23.19 10.24
C MET A 230 7.40 24.71 10.20
N THR A 231 8.30 25.47 10.83
CA THR A 231 8.23 26.93 10.88
C THR A 231 8.99 27.62 9.75
N LYS A 232 10.04 26.98 9.21
CA LYS A 232 10.90 27.59 8.17
C LYS A 232 10.31 27.46 6.77
N SER A 233 9.88 26.25 6.38
CA SER A 233 9.41 25.95 5.03
C SER A 233 7.98 25.42 4.99
N GLY A 234 7.41 24.99 6.12
CA GLY A 234 6.09 24.35 6.17
C GLY A 234 6.06 22.95 5.56
N LEU A 235 7.20 22.41 5.11
CA LEU A 235 7.30 21.07 4.53
C LEU A 235 6.93 19.97 5.54
N ARG A 236 7.34 20.17 6.79
CA ARG A 236 6.97 19.35 7.94
C ARG A 236 5.57 19.75 8.42
N LEU A 237 4.64 18.79 8.47
CA LEU A 237 3.27 19.06 8.86
C LEU A 237 3.15 19.31 10.38
N ALA A 238 2.28 20.23 10.77
CA ALA A 238 1.98 20.46 12.19
C ALA A 238 1.21 19.26 12.78
N PRO A 239 1.32 19.00 14.10
CA PRO A 239 0.62 17.88 14.73
C PRO A 239 -0.90 17.88 14.47
N ALA A 240 -1.53 19.06 14.52
CA ALA A 240 -2.97 19.18 14.28
C ALA A 240 -3.38 18.80 12.85
N ASP A 241 -2.55 19.13 11.85
CA ASP A 241 -2.82 18.78 10.45
C ASP A 241 -2.70 17.26 10.25
N GLN A 242 -1.70 16.62 10.87
CA GLN A 242 -1.53 15.17 10.79
C GLN A 242 -2.69 14.43 11.47
N ALA A 243 -3.14 14.91 12.63
CA ALA A 243 -4.33 14.40 13.31
C ALA A 243 -5.60 14.57 12.46
N ALA A 244 -5.77 15.70 11.76
CA ALA A 244 -6.91 15.93 10.88
C ALA A 244 -6.92 14.98 9.67
N VAL A 245 -5.78 14.78 9.01
CA VAL A 245 -5.61 13.78 7.94
C VAL A 245 -5.94 12.38 8.46
N GLY A 246 -5.34 12.00 9.60
CA GLY A 246 -5.57 10.69 10.22
C GLY A 246 -7.04 10.45 10.54
N LEU A 247 -7.70 11.43 11.18
CA LEU A 247 -9.11 11.33 11.54
C LEU A 247 -9.99 11.06 10.32
N PHE A 248 -9.81 11.79 9.23
CA PHE A 248 -10.59 11.56 8.02
C PHE A 248 -10.25 10.24 7.34
N VAL A 249 -8.96 9.97 7.08
CA VAL A 249 -8.54 8.77 6.31
C VAL A 249 -8.93 7.50 7.06
N ILE A 250 -8.72 7.43 8.38
CA ILE A 250 -9.03 6.24 9.16
C ILE A 250 -10.54 6.04 9.29
N ASP A 251 -11.28 7.10 9.67
CA ASP A 251 -12.73 7.02 9.88
C ASP A 251 -13.45 6.69 8.57
N SER A 252 -13.14 7.42 7.50
CA SER A 252 -13.78 7.21 6.19
C SER A 252 -13.52 5.82 5.63
N PHE A 253 -12.31 5.26 5.83
CA PHE A 253 -12.01 3.90 5.39
C PHE A 253 -12.89 2.88 6.10
N MET A 254 -12.92 2.94 7.44
CA MET A 254 -13.69 1.99 8.25
C MET A 254 -15.19 2.14 7.99
N ARG A 255 -15.70 3.37 7.91
CA ARG A 255 -17.11 3.63 7.64
C ARG A 255 -17.54 3.18 6.25
N ASN A 256 -16.70 3.38 5.23
CA ASN A 256 -16.98 2.90 3.88
C ASN A 256 -17.01 1.37 3.82
N PHE A 257 -15.96 0.69 4.28
CA PHE A 257 -15.79 -0.74 4.04
C PHE A 257 -16.38 -1.65 5.14
N VAL A 258 -16.34 -1.24 6.41
CA VAL A 258 -16.99 -1.96 7.52
C VAL A 258 -18.45 -1.54 7.67
N GLY A 259 -18.71 -0.24 7.63
CA GLY A 259 -20.04 0.35 7.82
C GLY A 259 -20.94 0.27 6.60
N GLY A 260 -20.37 0.20 5.39
CA GLY A 260 -21.13 0.27 4.13
C GLY A 260 -21.56 1.70 3.77
N GLU A 261 -20.95 2.73 4.38
CA GLU A 261 -21.32 4.12 4.18
C GLU A 261 -20.76 4.68 2.88
N THR A 262 -21.58 4.71 1.83
CA THR A 262 -21.19 5.13 0.48
C THR A 262 -20.82 6.60 0.34
N ALA A 263 -21.14 7.45 1.32
CA ALA A 263 -20.78 8.87 1.34
C ALA A 263 -19.26 9.10 1.28
N PHE A 264 -18.46 8.11 1.69
CA PHE A 264 -16.99 8.16 1.66
C PHE A 264 -16.37 7.52 0.42
N ALA A 265 -17.16 6.79 -0.38
CA ALA A 265 -16.68 6.13 -1.59
C ALA A 265 -15.98 7.08 -2.59
N PRO A 266 -16.40 8.36 -2.77
CA PRO A 266 -15.74 9.27 -3.71
C PRO A 266 -14.25 9.51 -3.43
N TYR A 267 -13.83 9.54 -2.16
CA TYR A 267 -12.41 9.63 -1.83
C TYR A 267 -11.71 8.31 -2.17
N TRP A 268 -12.28 7.17 -1.74
CA TRP A 268 -11.66 5.85 -1.91
C TRP A 268 -11.61 5.33 -3.35
N ASN A 269 -12.42 5.86 -4.27
CA ASN A 269 -12.28 5.60 -5.71
C ASN A 269 -11.50 6.71 -6.46
N GLY A 270 -11.01 7.72 -5.73
CA GLY A 270 -10.24 8.84 -6.26
C GLY A 270 -11.04 9.77 -7.20
N SER A 271 -12.36 9.83 -7.06
CA SER A 271 -13.20 10.81 -7.78
C SER A 271 -13.34 12.15 -7.06
N ALA A 272 -13.00 12.19 -5.77
CA ALA A 272 -12.99 13.41 -4.96
C ALA A 272 -11.67 13.53 -4.17
N PRO A 273 -11.14 14.76 -4.00
CA PRO A 273 -9.98 15.00 -3.15
C PRO A 273 -10.37 14.86 -1.67
N LEU A 274 -9.38 14.95 -0.78
CA LEU A 274 -9.65 15.13 0.64
C LEU A 274 -10.49 16.40 0.90
N PRO A 275 -11.43 16.36 1.86
CA PRO A 275 -12.16 17.55 2.25
C PRO A 275 -11.20 18.57 2.90
N ALA A 276 -11.52 19.86 2.74
CA ALA A 276 -10.69 20.96 3.23
C ALA A 276 -10.32 20.83 4.72
N GLN A 277 -11.23 20.34 5.55
CA GLN A 277 -11.02 20.16 7.00
C GLN A 277 -9.95 19.11 7.33
N ALA A 278 -9.69 18.16 6.42
CA ALA A 278 -8.65 17.16 6.57
C ALA A 278 -7.31 17.64 5.98
N CYS A 279 -7.29 18.76 5.26
CA CYS A 279 -6.08 19.31 4.65
C CYS A 279 -5.31 20.22 5.63
N PRO A 280 -3.99 20.38 5.44
CA PRO A 280 -3.18 21.27 6.26
C PRO A 280 -3.74 22.70 6.31
N GLY A 281 -3.93 23.23 7.52
CA GLY A 281 -4.52 24.54 7.75
C GLY A 281 -5.97 24.71 7.24
N GLY A 282 -6.68 23.60 6.96
CA GLY A 282 -8.06 23.64 6.48
C GLY A 282 -8.21 24.00 5.00
N LYS A 283 -7.15 23.86 4.18
CA LYS A 283 -7.11 24.36 2.79
C LYS A 283 -7.03 23.22 1.77
N ALA A 284 -8.09 23.04 0.98
CA ALA A 284 -8.13 22.13 -0.16
C ALA A 284 -7.84 22.85 -1.51
N PRO A 285 -7.43 22.11 -2.55
CA PRO A 285 -7.02 20.70 -2.52
C PRO A 285 -5.64 20.54 -1.86
N CYS A 286 -5.36 19.36 -1.32
CA CYS A 286 -4.09 19.04 -0.69
C CYS A 286 -3.48 17.73 -1.21
N ASP A 287 -3.75 17.40 -2.47
CA ASP A 287 -3.31 16.15 -3.10
C ASP A 287 -1.77 16.07 -3.21
N SER A 288 -1.10 17.22 -3.29
CA SER A 288 0.36 17.33 -3.18
C SER A 288 0.93 16.88 -1.82
N ARG A 289 0.08 16.84 -0.78
CA ARG A 289 0.41 16.43 0.60
C ARG A 289 -0.08 15.04 0.93
N VAL A 290 -1.26 14.66 0.44
CA VAL A 290 -1.84 13.35 0.69
C VAL A 290 -2.18 12.71 -0.64
N ALA A 291 -1.34 11.78 -1.09
CA ALA A 291 -1.57 11.08 -2.35
C ALA A 291 -2.17 9.70 -2.09
N LEU A 292 -3.15 9.34 -2.92
CA LEU A 292 -3.88 8.08 -2.88
C LEU A 292 -3.61 7.27 -4.15
N SER A 293 -3.19 6.03 -3.98
CA SER A 293 -3.16 5.02 -5.03
C SER A 293 -4.24 3.97 -4.77
N VAL A 294 -4.99 3.64 -5.81
CA VAL A 294 -6.08 2.66 -5.78
C VAL A 294 -5.75 1.52 -6.75
N GLN A 295 -5.80 0.29 -6.25
CA GLN A 295 -5.78 -0.91 -7.08
C GLN A 295 -7.08 -1.68 -6.84
N THR A 296 -7.90 -1.82 -7.87
CA THR A 296 -9.12 -2.62 -7.82
C THR A 296 -8.83 -4.06 -8.22
N ASN A 297 -9.47 -5.02 -7.56
CA ASN A 297 -9.38 -6.45 -7.86
C ASN A 297 -10.79 -7.03 -8.05
N GLY A 298 -10.87 -8.26 -8.52
CA GLY A 298 -12.14 -8.94 -8.75
C GLY A 298 -12.82 -8.55 -10.06
N GLN A 299 -14.15 -8.68 -10.09
CA GLN A 299 -14.95 -8.50 -11.30
C GLN A 299 -16.20 -7.65 -11.06
N THR A 300 -16.56 -6.85 -12.05
CA THR A 300 -17.83 -6.11 -12.13
C THR A 300 -18.54 -6.53 -13.41
N ASN A 301 -19.77 -7.04 -13.31
CA ASN A 301 -20.55 -7.53 -14.45
C ASN A 301 -19.80 -8.56 -15.33
N GLY A 302 -19.01 -9.44 -14.70
CA GLY A 302 -18.22 -10.47 -15.39
C GLY A 302 -16.94 -9.95 -16.06
N VAL A 303 -16.61 -8.66 -15.94
CA VAL A 303 -15.37 -8.06 -16.43
C VAL A 303 -14.39 -7.89 -15.28
N ASN A 304 -13.13 -8.28 -15.45
CA ASN A 304 -12.07 -8.03 -14.47
C ASN A 304 -11.94 -6.52 -14.21
N ASN A 305 -11.90 -6.13 -12.95
CA ASN A 305 -11.84 -4.72 -12.54
C ASN A 305 -10.56 -4.01 -12.98
N HIS A 306 -9.54 -4.74 -13.41
CA HIS A 306 -8.37 -4.19 -14.07
C HIS A 306 -7.97 -5.02 -15.29
N LYS A 307 -7.39 -4.35 -16.29
CA LYS A 307 -6.74 -4.95 -17.46
C LYS A 307 -5.30 -4.44 -17.51
N LEU A 308 -4.36 -5.30 -17.15
CA LEU A 308 -2.93 -4.99 -17.16
C LEU A 308 -2.42 -4.83 -18.59
N ILE A 309 -1.71 -3.73 -18.86
CA ILE A 309 -1.09 -3.44 -20.16
C ILE A 309 0.43 -3.54 -20.00
N ALA A 310 1.01 -2.73 -19.13
CA ALA A 310 2.42 -2.81 -18.76
C ALA A 310 2.54 -2.81 -17.24
N PRO A 311 2.28 -3.96 -16.57
CA PRO A 311 2.38 -4.06 -15.13
C PRO A 311 3.83 -4.08 -14.64
N PHE A 312 4.76 -4.48 -15.52
CA PHE A 312 6.16 -4.75 -15.21
C PHE A 312 6.22 -5.63 -13.96
N ASP A 313 6.04 -6.95 -14.04
CA ASP A 313 6.02 -7.84 -12.86
C ASP A 313 6.72 -9.18 -13.16
N ASP A 314 6.93 -10.05 -12.18
CA ASP A 314 7.62 -11.33 -12.30
C ASP A 314 6.95 -12.32 -13.27
N THR A 315 5.66 -12.14 -13.58
CA THR A 315 4.95 -12.89 -14.63
C THR A 315 5.04 -12.19 -15.99
N TYR A 316 5.20 -10.86 -16.00
CA TYR A 316 5.22 -9.95 -17.14
C TYR A 316 6.58 -9.25 -17.22
N ARG A 317 7.66 -10.04 -17.12
CA ARG A 317 8.99 -9.54 -16.79
C ARG A 317 9.53 -8.59 -17.85
N LEU A 318 10.27 -7.58 -17.38
CA LEU A 318 11.27 -6.83 -18.13
C LEU A 318 12.47 -7.76 -18.46
N ASN A 319 12.24 -8.85 -19.19
CA ASN A 319 13.19 -9.96 -19.31
C ASN A 319 14.24 -9.79 -20.42
N GLN A 320 14.26 -8.66 -21.12
CA GLN A 320 15.37 -8.33 -22.02
C GLN A 320 16.36 -7.42 -21.27
N PRO A 321 17.67 -7.76 -21.26
CA PRO A 321 18.69 -6.78 -20.95
C PRO A 321 18.47 -5.58 -21.88
N TYR A 322 18.34 -4.38 -21.31
CA TYR A 322 18.38 -3.17 -22.14
C TYR A 322 19.70 -3.17 -22.92
N ASP A 323 19.60 -3.27 -24.25
CA ASP A 323 20.71 -2.97 -25.15
C ASP A 323 20.64 -1.48 -25.47
N SER A 324 21.75 -0.76 -25.26
CA SER A 324 21.85 0.68 -25.57
C SER A 324 21.69 1.01 -27.06
N ALA A 325 21.71 -0.02 -27.93
CA ALA A 325 21.31 0.09 -29.34
C ALA A 325 19.79 -0.02 -29.58
N SER A 326 19.02 -0.50 -28.61
CA SER A 326 17.57 -0.73 -28.74
C SER A 326 16.76 0.53 -28.44
N THR A 327 16.05 1.02 -29.45
CA THR A 327 15.06 2.11 -29.31
C THR A 327 13.72 1.62 -28.76
N TYR A 328 13.56 0.32 -28.58
CA TYR A 328 12.30 -0.30 -28.18
C TYR A 328 12.51 -1.30 -27.04
N LEU A 329 11.62 -1.26 -26.05
CA LEU A 329 11.52 -2.27 -25.01
C LEU A 329 10.36 -3.21 -25.31
N HIS A 330 10.59 -4.50 -25.06
CA HIS A 330 9.56 -5.55 -25.13
C HIS A 330 9.18 -5.96 -23.72
N ALA A 331 7.93 -5.75 -23.32
CA ALA A 331 7.44 -6.08 -21.98
C ALA A 331 6.91 -7.52 -21.91
N GLY A 332 7.69 -8.53 -22.33
CA GLY A 332 7.29 -9.94 -22.34
C GLY A 332 6.32 -10.24 -23.49
N ASP A 333 6.71 -11.12 -24.41
CA ASP A 333 5.98 -11.26 -25.66
C ASP A 333 4.54 -11.79 -25.52
N PRO A 334 3.60 -11.23 -26.29
CA PRO A 334 3.74 -10.12 -27.24
C PRO A 334 3.32 -8.76 -26.67
N LEU A 335 3.38 -8.53 -25.35
CA LEU A 335 3.09 -7.21 -24.79
C LEU A 335 4.13 -6.18 -25.29
N ASP A 336 3.62 -5.40 -26.25
CA ASP A 336 3.83 -3.99 -26.46
C ASP A 336 5.27 -3.48 -26.54
N LEU A 337 5.57 -3.03 -27.75
CA LEU A 337 6.72 -2.24 -28.11
C LEU A 337 6.61 -0.87 -27.42
N ILE A 338 7.45 -0.62 -26.42
CA ILE A 338 7.61 0.71 -25.83
C ILE A 338 8.73 1.42 -26.59
N ASP A 339 8.37 2.46 -27.34
CA ASP A 339 9.34 3.34 -27.98
C ASP A 339 10.03 4.22 -26.93
N THR A 340 11.28 3.89 -26.66
CA THR A 340 12.16 4.60 -25.73
C THR A 340 13.24 5.39 -26.46
N SER A 341 13.13 5.59 -27.78
CA SER A 341 14.10 6.33 -28.60
C SER A 341 14.41 7.72 -28.05
N ALA A 342 13.41 8.41 -27.50
CA ALA A 342 13.59 9.73 -26.88
C ALA A 342 14.51 9.70 -25.65
N PHE A 343 14.65 8.54 -25.00
CA PHE A 343 15.39 8.29 -23.76
C PHE A 343 16.69 7.51 -23.96
N ALA A 344 17.16 7.36 -25.20
CA ALA A 344 18.36 6.59 -25.52
C ALA A 344 19.54 6.87 -24.56
N GLY A 345 20.10 5.82 -23.97
CA GLY A 345 21.19 5.91 -23.00
C GLY A 345 20.77 6.28 -21.56
N SER A 346 19.48 6.48 -21.30
CA SER A 346 18.94 6.81 -19.96
C SER A 346 17.68 6.02 -19.62
N VAL A 347 17.64 4.76 -20.04
CA VAL A 347 16.58 3.79 -19.75
C VAL A 347 17.13 2.72 -18.81
N TYR A 348 16.40 2.43 -17.74
CA TYR A 348 16.75 1.39 -16.77
C TYR A 348 15.55 0.52 -16.45
N THR A 349 15.70 -0.79 -16.55
CA THR A 349 14.69 -1.77 -16.13
C THR A 349 15.00 -2.22 -14.73
N CYS A 350 14.12 -1.96 -13.78
CA CYS A 350 14.32 -2.26 -12.37
C CYS A 350 13.40 -3.41 -11.94
N ALA A 351 13.98 -4.48 -11.40
CA ALA A 351 13.25 -5.66 -10.95
C ALA A 351 13.56 -5.99 -9.48
N THR A 352 12.53 -6.31 -8.73
CA THR A 352 12.56 -6.76 -7.35
C THR A 352 12.19 -8.23 -7.32
N ASP A 353 13.08 -9.05 -6.77
CA ASP A 353 12.72 -10.43 -6.45
C ASP A 353 11.83 -10.44 -5.21
N PHE A 354 10.52 -10.54 -5.44
CA PHE A 354 9.55 -10.59 -4.36
C PHE A 354 9.70 -11.85 -3.50
N ALA A 355 10.35 -12.92 -3.96
CA ALA A 355 10.50 -14.15 -3.19
C ALA A 355 11.57 -14.07 -2.09
N LEU A 356 12.45 -13.06 -2.10
CA LEU A 356 13.53 -12.94 -1.11
C LEU A 356 13.07 -12.22 0.17
N PRO A 357 13.45 -12.72 1.37
CA PRO A 357 13.16 -12.01 2.62
C PRO A 357 13.81 -10.62 2.66
N GLY A 358 13.03 -9.62 3.05
CA GLY A 358 13.53 -8.31 3.47
C GLY A 358 13.50 -7.19 2.43
N GLY A 359 12.52 -7.17 1.52
CA GLY A 359 12.20 -5.98 0.70
C GLY A 359 13.44 -5.31 0.10
N ARG A 360 14.24 -6.09 -0.64
CA ARG A 360 15.48 -5.59 -1.24
C ARG A 360 15.15 -4.49 -2.26
N ILE A 361 16.06 -3.52 -2.35
CA ILE A 361 16.08 -2.52 -3.42
C ILE A 361 15.96 -3.23 -4.79
N PRO A 362 15.13 -2.74 -5.72
CA PRO A 362 15.08 -3.26 -7.07
C PRO A 362 16.49 -3.27 -7.70
N THR A 363 16.86 -4.38 -8.33
CA THR A 363 18.07 -4.45 -9.14
C THR A 363 17.75 -3.89 -10.52
N CYS A 364 18.50 -2.88 -10.95
CA CYS A 364 18.28 -2.26 -12.25
C CYS A 364 19.35 -2.62 -13.28
N THR A 365 18.93 -2.71 -14.54
CA THR A 365 19.81 -2.93 -15.69
C THR A 365 19.59 -1.80 -16.73
N PRO A 366 20.66 -1.10 -17.15
CA PRO A 366 22.01 -1.14 -16.61
C PRO A 366 22.05 -0.68 -15.14
N SER A 367 23.19 -0.83 -14.46
CA SER A 367 23.31 -0.40 -13.07
C SER A 367 23.00 1.09 -12.93
N LEU A 368 22.25 1.45 -11.88
CA LEU A 368 21.85 2.83 -11.65
C LEU A 368 23.05 3.77 -11.48
N PRO A 369 22.97 5.01 -12.00
CA PRO A 369 23.91 6.05 -11.66
C PRO A 369 23.73 6.47 -10.19
N ALA A 370 24.78 7.02 -9.57
CA ALA A 370 24.78 7.35 -8.13
C ALA A 370 23.74 8.42 -7.70
N ASP A 371 23.22 9.20 -8.64
CA ASP A 371 22.16 10.18 -8.45
C ASP A 371 20.75 9.57 -8.48
N ALA A 372 20.61 8.32 -8.94
CA ALA A 372 19.41 7.50 -8.87
C ALA A 372 19.55 6.49 -7.73
N PHE A 373 18.71 6.62 -6.71
CA PHE A 373 18.88 5.82 -5.51
C PHE A 373 17.53 5.47 -4.88
N PHE A 374 17.52 4.28 -4.29
CA PHE A 374 16.39 3.73 -3.56
C PHE A 374 16.63 3.87 -2.07
N ARG A 375 15.57 4.10 -1.31
CA ARG A 375 15.65 4.11 0.15
C ARG A 375 15.84 2.68 0.64
N SER A 376 16.92 2.43 1.37
CA SER A 376 17.28 1.10 1.88
C SER A 376 17.29 1.04 3.41
N ALA A 377 17.17 -0.17 3.96
CA ALA A 377 17.21 -0.40 5.41
C ALA A 377 18.56 -0.04 6.07
N VAL A 378 19.64 0.06 5.29
CA VAL A 378 21.01 0.35 5.77
C VAL A 378 21.43 1.80 5.55
N SER A 379 20.67 2.59 4.79
CA SER A 379 20.98 4.00 4.53
C SER A 379 20.49 4.90 5.68
N THR A 380 21.41 5.65 6.29
CA THR A 380 21.08 6.79 7.15
C THR A 380 20.36 7.86 6.33
N TYR A 381 19.03 7.96 6.46
CA TYR A 381 18.16 9.05 5.98
C TYR A 381 18.69 9.88 4.81
N VAL A 382 18.61 9.31 3.63
CA VAL A 382 18.74 10.06 2.38
C VAL A 382 17.56 9.59 1.54
N GLY A 383 16.63 10.47 1.16
CA GLY A 383 15.29 10.16 0.58
C GLY A 383 15.23 9.17 -0.60
N GLY A 384 14.74 9.59 -1.77
CA GLY A 384 14.69 8.73 -2.96
C GLY A 384 13.46 7.83 -3.01
N LEU A 385 13.47 6.89 -3.97
CA LEU A 385 12.31 6.04 -4.26
C LEU A 385 12.22 4.89 -3.25
N ILE A 386 11.03 4.72 -2.68
CA ILE A 386 10.75 3.71 -1.64
C ILE A 386 9.93 2.56 -2.21
N SER A 387 9.08 2.83 -3.21
CA SER A 387 8.31 1.80 -3.88
C SER A 387 9.23 0.76 -4.51
N VAL A 388 8.92 -0.50 -4.24
CA VAL A 388 9.69 -1.67 -4.71
C VAL A 388 9.03 -2.49 -5.82
N PRO A 389 7.93 -2.09 -6.51
CA PRO A 389 7.47 -2.88 -7.63
C PRO A 389 8.50 -2.82 -8.77
N ASN A 390 8.49 -3.86 -9.59
CA ASN A 390 9.16 -3.84 -10.89
C ASN A 390 8.68 -2.61 -11.68
N GLN A 391 9.62 -1.92 -12.32
CA GLN A 391 9.36 -0.59 -12.90
C GLN A 391 10.37 -0.20 -13.96
N LEU A 392 9.94 0.71 -14.83
CA LEU A 392 10.78 1.40 -15.79
C LEU A 392 11.27 2.71 -15.18
N LEU A 393 12.57 2.98 -15.26
CA LEU A 393 13.16 4.26 -14.85
C LEU A 393 13.77 4.97 -16.06
N LEU A 394 13.43 6.25 -16.22
CA LEU A 394 13.75 7.06 -17.40
C LEU A 394 14.41 8.38 -16.98
N GLY A 395 15.56 8.72 -17.55
CA GLY A 395 16.19 10.03 -17.34
C GLY A 395 15.61 11.12 -18.23
N LEU A 396 15.28 12.26 -17.65
CA LEU A 396 14.80 13.44 -18.38
C LEU A 396 16.00 14.30 -18.77
N THR A 397 16.40 14.25 -20.04
CA THR A 397 17.61 14.92 -20.54
C THR A 397 17.31 16.20 -21.33
N ARG A 398 16.06 16.36 -21.78
CA ARG A 398 15.59 17.49 -22.58
C ARG A 398 14.06 17.62 -22.50
N PRO A 399 13.47 18.78 -22.79
CA PRO A 399 12.02 18.90 -22.89
C PRO A 399 11.44 18.05 -24.03
N ASP A 400 10.12 17.88 -24.02
CA ASP A 400 9.32 17.21 -25.05
C ASP A 400 9.77 15.77 -25.37
N MET A 401 10.06 14.97 -24.34
CA MET A 401 10.43 13.56 -24.50
C MET A 401 9.18 12.66 -24.51
N PRO A 402 8.81 12.04 -25.66
CA PRO A 402 7.71 11.08 -25.71
C PRO A 402 8.14 9.66 -25.32
N LEU A 403 7.29 8.98 -24.57
CA LEU A 403 7.33 7.54 -24.32
C LEU A 403 6.05 6.94 -24.90
N THR A 404 6.16 6.16 -25.98
CA THR A 404 4.99 5.62 -26.68
C THR A 404 4.87 4.13 -26.43
N PHE A 405 3.71 3.73 -25.92
CA PHE A 405 3.28 2.35 -25.76
C PHE A 405 2.45 1.97 -26.97
N THR A 406 2.83 0.88 -27.64
CA THR A 406 1.84 0.11 -28.40
C THR A 406 0.81 -0.46 -27.42
N LEU A 407 -0.44 -0.60 -27.82
CA LEU A 407 -1.49 -1.16 -26.98
C LEU A 407 -2.14 -2.35 -27.71
N LYS A 408 -1.95 -3.54 -27.17
CA LYS A 408 -2.53 -4.78 -27.69
C LYS A 408 -3.49 -5.43 -26.70
N GLU A 409 -4.52 -6.11 -27.21
CA GLU A 409 -5.51 -6.77 -26.36
C GLU A 409 -4.91 -8.03 -25.68
N PRO A 410 -4.87 -8.09 -24.33
CA PRO A 410 -4.41 -9.28 -23.62
C PRO A 410 -5.31 -10.49 -23.86
N VAL A 411 -4.72 -11.67 -24.01
CA VAL A 411 -5.45 -12.94 -24.16
C VAL A 411 -5.82 -13.47 -22.76
N PRO A 412 -7.11 -13.55 -22.40
CA PRO A 412 -7.51 -14.02 -21.08
C PRO A 412 -7.08 -15.47 -20.82
N GLY A 413 -6.54 -15.74 -19.62
CA GLY A 413 -6.21 -17.10 -19.16
C GLY A 413 -4.96 -17.72 -19.79
N ALA A 414 -4.17 -16.96 -20.56
CA ALA A 414 -2.92 -17.45 -21.11
C ALA A 414 -1.86 -17.72 -20.01
N PRO A 415 -1.12 -18.84 -20.08
CA PRO A 415 -0.10 -19.19 -19.08
C PRO A 415 1.17 -18.31 -19.13
N ALA A 416 1.31 -17.49 -20.17
CA ALA A 416 2.35 -16.49 -20.36
C ALA A 416 1.71 -15.17 -20.84
N PRO A 417 2.44 -14.04 -20.87
CA PRO A 417 1.97 -12.72 -21.33
C PRO A 417 1.45 -12.64 -22.78
N ALA A 418 0.44 -13.41 -23.17
CA ALA A 418 -0.09 -13.40 -24.52
C ALA A 418 -0.99 -12.18 -24.77
N VAL A 419 -0.82 -11.55 -25.93
CA VAL A 419 -1.73 -10.56 -26.50
C VAL A 419 -2.12 -11.00 -27.90
N SER A 420 -3.24 -10.50 -28.38
CA SER A 420 -3.63 -10.64 -29.79
C SER A 420 -3.05 -9.49 -30.63
N GLU A 421 -3.21 -9.55 -31.95
CA GLU A 421 -2.92 -8.42 -32.84
C GLU A 421 -4.00 -7.33 -32.78
N ASP A 422 -5.09 -7.55 -32.04
CA ASP A 422 -6.17 -6.57 -31.93
C ASP A 422 -5.74 -5.38 -31.07
N ALA A 423 -6.20 -4.19 -31.45
CA ALA A 423 -6.12 -2.99 -30.63
C ALA A 423 -6.84 -3.21 -29.28
N LEU A 424 -6.27 -2.63 -28.23
CA LEU A 424 -6.76 -2.73 -26.86
C LEU A 424 -8.20 -2.21 -26.75
N SER A 425 -9.10 -3.08 -26.32
CA SER A 425 -10.50 -2.74 -26.01
C SER A 425 -10.59 -2.04 -24.66
N THR A 426 -11.28 -0.91 -24.63
CA THR A 426 -11.64 -0.21 -23.38
C THR A 426 -13.01 -0.58 -22.85
N SER A 427 -13.75 -1.45 -23.56
CA SER A 427 -15.10 -1.86 -23.17
C SER A 427 -15.12 -2.44 -21.74
N GLY A 428 -16.01 -1.90 -20.92
CA GLY A 428 -16.17 -2.29 -19.51
C GLY A 428 -15.27 -1.53 -18.53
N TYR A 429 -14.33 -0.70 -19.00
CA TYR A 429 -13.44 0.10 -18.15
C TYR A 429 -13.82 1.59 -18.16
N ASP A 430 -13.52 2.29 -17.06
CA ASP A 430 -13.83 3.72 -16.92
C ASP A 430 -12.59 4.62 -16.80
N THR A 431 -11.43 4.04 -16.50
CA THR A 431 -10.21 4.77 -16.13
C THR A 431 -8.97 4.19 -16.79
N LEU A 432 -8.12 5.05 -17.36
CA LEU A 432 -6.72 4.75 -17.63
C LEU A 432 -5.89 5.12 -16.40
N SER A 433 -5.10 4.20 -15.89
CA SER A 433 -4.23 4.47 -14.74
C SER A 433 -2.81 3.94 -14.92
N PHE A 434 -1.89 4.58 -14.24
CA PHE A 434 -0.49 4.17 -14.09
C PHE A 434 0.05 4.73 -12.78
N ARG A 435 1.15 4.17 -12.25
CA ARG A 435 1.84 4.75 -11.10
C ARG A 435 3.17 5.34 -11.51
N ILE A 436 3.45 6.53 -11.02
CA ILE A 436 4.61 7.33 -11.41
C ILE A 436 5.24 8.04 -10.21
N ALA A 437 6.55 8.23 -10.26
CA ALA A 437 7.30 8.96 -9.23
C ALA A 437 8.49 9.69 -9.85
N MET A 438 8.90 10.77 -9.20
CA MET A 438 10.16 11.45 -9.52
C MET A 438 11.28 10.95 -8.62
N ILE A 439 12.46 10.74 -9.18
CA ILE A 439 13.70 10.51 -8.42
C ILE A 439 14.62 11.69 -8.68
N ARG A 440 14.82 12.52 -7.67
CA ARG A 440 15.65 13.72 -7.76
C ARG A 440 16.90 13.62 -6.90
N PRO A 441 18.06 14.11 -7.38
CA PRO A 441 19.20 14.30 -6.52
C PRO A 441 18.96 15.43 -5.52
N ALA A 442 19.77 15.45 -4.46
CA ALA A 442 19.79 16.55 -3.51
C ALA A 442 20.26 17.82 -4.21
N GLN A 443 19.56 18.92 -3.97
CA GLN A 443 19.97 20.23 -4.48
C GLN A 443 21.00 20.88 -3.55
N PRO A 444 22.01 21.58 -4.08
CA PRO A 444 23.06 22.20 -3.27
C PRO A 444 22.59 23.44 -2.51
N THR A 445 21.45 24.01 -2.90
CA THR A 445 20.85 25.21 -2.29
C THR A 445 19.37 24.99 -2.05
N GLU A 446 18.80 25.73 -1.09
CA GLU A 446 17.35 25.72 -0.87
C GLU A 446 16.65 26.28 -2.10
N THR A 447 15.70 25.52 -2.64
CA THR A 447 15.04 25.89 -3.90
C THR A 447 13.65 25.28 -4.01
N LEU A 448 12.76 25.98 -4.71
CA LEU A 448 11.50 25.41 -5.16
C LEU A 448 11.79 24.51 -6.37
N LEU A 449 11.63 23.20 -6.20
CA LEU A 449 11.87 22.24 -7.28
C LEU A 449 10.87 22.46 -8.41
N ALA A 450 11.36 22.55 -9.64
CA ALA A 450 10.49 22.71 -10.81
C ALA A 450 9.59 21.48 -10.95
N ARG A 451 8.26 21.65 -10.89
CA ARG A 451 7.31 20.55 -11.14
C ARG A 451 7.58 19.89 -12.48
N GLN A 452 7.41 18.58 -12.57
CA GLN A 452 7.41 17.90 -13.86
C GLN A 452 5.97 17.86 -14.39
N GLU A 453 5.81 18.19 -15.67
CA GLU A 453 4.56 18.02 -16.39
C GLU A 453 4.70 16.89 -17.41
N ALA A 454 3.63 16.11 -17.54
CA ALA A 454 3.51 15.13 -18.60
C ALA A 454 2.10 15.19 -19.19
N THR A 455 1.98 14.91 -20.47
CA THR A 455 0.69 14.78 -21.14
C THR A 455 0.47 13.37 -21.63
N VAL A 456 -0.79 12.92 -21.58
CA VAL A 456 -1.22 11.64 -22.13
C VAL A 456 -2.04 11.89 -23.39
N THR A 457 -1.67 11.23 -24.46
CA THR A 457 -2.45 11.16 -25.71
C THR A 457 -2.72 9.71 -26.04
N LEU A 458 -3.96 9.41 -26.43
CA LEU A 458 -4.36 8.09 -26.91
C LEU A 458 -4.58 8.15 -28.42
N THR A 459 -4.19 7.10 -29.14
CA THR A 459 -4.50 6.95 -30.57
C THR A 459 -5.42 5.75 -30.75
N ASP A 460 -6.53 5.97 -31.44
CA ASP A 460 -7.51 4.92 -31.72
C ASP A 460 -7.04 3.95 -32.81
N ASN A 461 -7.85 2.92 -33.07
CA ASN A 461 -7.57 1.91 -34.09
C ASN A 461 -7.53 2.47 -35.53
N ASN A 462 -8.12 3.64 -35.76
CA ASN A 462 -8.12 4.33 -37.06
C ASN A 462 -6.92 5.27 -37.21
N GLY A 463 -6.08 5.41 -36.18
CA GLY A 463 -4.92 6.30 -36.19
C GLY A 463 -5.24 7.75 -35.82
N VAL A 464 -6.43 8.04 -35.29
CA VAL A 464 -6.81 9.37 -34.80
C VAL A 464 -6.36 9.52 -33.35
N SER A 465 -5.69 10.62 -33.03
CA SER A 465 -5.25 10.91 -31.65
C SER A 465 -6.27 11.77 -30.90
N SER A 466 -6.45 11.49 -29.61
CA SER A 466 -7.20 12.31 -28.67
C SER A 466 -6.54 13.68 -28.46
N PRO A 467 -7.23 14.64 -27.85
CA PRO A 467 -6.58 15.77 -27.18
C PRO A 467 -5.53 15.28 -26.16
N ALA A 468 -4.48 16.07 -25.96
CA ALA A 468 -3.48 15.81 -24.93
C ALA A 468 -4.02 16.20 -23.55
N ILE A 469 -4.03 15.26 -22.61
CA ILE A 469 -4.52 15.45 -21.24
C ILE A 469 -3.33 15.63 -20.30
N LYS A 470 -3.33 16.67 -19.46
CA LYS A 470 -2.25 16.88 -18.50
C LYS A 470 -2.37 15.91 -17.34
N VAL A 471 -1.24 15.38 -16.90
CA VAL A 471 -1.18 14.51 -15.71
C VAL A 471 -1.53 15.31 -14.45
N SER A 472 -1.09 16.57 -14.38
CA SER A 472 -1.35 17.46 -13.23
C SER A 472 -2.82 17.81 -13.02
N ASP A 473 -3.69 17.60 -14.01
CA ASP A 473 -5.15 17.78 -13.85
C ASP A 473 -5.77 16.66 -12.99
N PHE A 474 -5.06 15.53 -12.82
CA PHE A 474 -5.58 14.33 -12.14
C PHE A 474 -4.69 13.80 -11.02
N SER A 475 -3.44 14.28 -10.89
CA SER A 475 -2.51 13.83 -9.84
C SER A 475 -1.31 14.77 -9.69
N ASP A 476 -0.90 15.01 -8.44
CA ASP A 476 0.34 15.71 -8.07
C ASP A 476 1.55 14.74 -7.96
N ALA A 477 1.46 13.53 -8.50
CA ALA A 477 2.53 12.52 -8.45
C ALA A 477 3.89 13.01 -9.01
N LEU A 478 3.87 14.00 -9.90
CA LEU A 478 5.04 14.63 -10.51
C LEU A 478 5.42 15.99 -9.90
N ASP A 479 4.92 16.29 -8.68
CA ASP A 479 5.37 17.40 -7.85
C ASP A 479 6.01 16.89 -6.54
N SER A 480 7.35 16.85 -6.51
CA SER A 480 8.13 16.50 -5.31
C SER A 480 8.32 17.68 -4.34
N SER A 481 8.02 18.92 -4.77
CA SER A 481 8.21 20.12 -3.94
C SER A 481 7.12 20.29 -2.90
N MET A 482 5.97 19.63 -3.11
CA MET A 482 4.73 19.87 -2.36
C MET A 482 4.31 21.34 -2.38
N GLN A 483 4.78 22.12 -3.36
CA GLN A 483 4.60 23.57 -3.48
C GLN A 483 5.42 24.41 -2.47
N PHE A 484 6.52 23.86 -1.93
CA PHE A 484 7.40 24.55 -0.99
C PHE A 484 8.86 24.50 -1.42
N ALA A 485 9.66 25.46 -0.94
CA ALA A 485 11.11 25.41 -1.08
C ALA A 485 11.68 24.25 -0.25
N VAL A 486 12.49 23.41 -0.90
CA VAL A 486 13.13 22.24 -0.29
C VAL A 486 14.52 22.65 0.22
N PRO A 487 14.88 22.37 1.50
CA PRO A 487 16.18 22.68 2.05
C PRO A 487 17.36 22.09 1.26
N ALA A 488 18.48 22.80 1.26
CA ALA A 488 19.72 22.31 0.65
C ALA A 488 20.14 20.94 1.22
N GLY A 489 20.66 20.07 0.36
CA GLY A 489 21.16 18.74 0.75
C GLY A 489 20.07 17.70 1.03
N THR A 490 18.79 18.11 1.08
CA THR A 490 17.67 17.20 1.32
C THR A 490 17.29 16.44 0.05
N ARG A 491 16.85 15.19 0.21
CA ARG A 491 16.11 14.42 -0.81
C ARG A 491 14.75 14.03 -0.24
N ALA A 492 13.68 14.31 -0.98
CA ALA A 492 12.34 13.87 -0.60
C ALA A 492 12.22 12.33 -0.74
N ALA A 493 11.43 11.75 0.14
CA ALA A 493 11.01 10.35 0.06
C ALA A 493 9.87 10.25 -0.95
N GLU A 494 10.05 9.45 -2.00
CA GLU A 494 9.10 9.37 -3.11
C GLU A 494 8.52 7.96 -3.21
N LEU A 495 7.24 7.90 -3.55
CA LEU A 495 6.50 6.68 -3.80
C LEU A 495 5.90 6.76 -5.20
N LEU A 496 5.75 5.60 -5.84
CA LEU A 496 4.97 5.46 -7.07
C LEU A 496 3.50 5.75 -6.75
N ASN A 497 3.06 6.96 -7.09
CA ASN A 497 1.70 7.43 -6.87
C ASN A 497 0.86 7.25 -8.13
N MET A 498 -0.42 6.91 -7.94
CA MET A 498 -1.34 6.72 -9.05
C MET A 498 -1.66 8.04 -9.75
N VAL A 499 -1.67 7.96 -11.08
CA VAL A 499 -2.38 8.87 -11.98
C VAL A 499 -3.58 8.09 -12.51
N ALA A 500 -4.77 8.66 -12.42
CA ALA A 500 -6.00 8.00 -12.84
C ALA A 500 -6.86 8.96 -13.66
N ILE A 501 -6.81 8.81 -14.98
CA ILE A 501 -7.50 9.68 -15.94
C ILE A 501 -8.78 8.97 -16.40
N PRO A 502 -9.97 9.53 -16.17
CA PRO A 502 -11.21 8.98 -16.72
C PRO A 502 -11.12 8.87 -18.24
N LEU A 503 -11.51 7.73 -18.81
CA LEU A 503 -11.49 7.53 -20.27
C LEU A 503 -12.36 8.55 -21.01
N ALA A 504 -13.40 9.06 -20.34
CA ALA A 504 -14.25 10.12 -20.86
C ALA A 504 -13.52 11.45 -21.09
N ALA A 505 -12.40 11.72 -20.39
CA ALA A 505 -11.61 12.94 -20.56
C ALA A 505 -10.92 13.01 -21.94
N PHE A 506 -10.73 11.86 -22.62
CA PHE A 506 -10.10 11.80 -23.94
C PHE A 506 -11.09 12.01 -25.10
N LYS A 507 -12.40 12.10 -24.83
CA LYS A 507 -13.41 12.29 -25.89
C LYS A 507 -13.21 13.68 -26.54
N PRO A 508 -13.22 13.76 -27.88
CA PRO A 508 -13.07 15.03 -28.59
C PRO A 508 -14.31 15.91 -28.44
N ASP A 509 -14.15 17.20 -28.75
CA ASP A 509 -15.28 18.13 -28.90
C ASP A 509 -16.31 17.55 -29.89
N PRO A 510 -17.61 17.45 -29.51
CA PRO A 510 -18.69 16.98 -30.36
C PRO A 510 -18.75 17.65 -31.75
N ALA A 511 -18.14 18.82 -31.92
CA ALA A 511 -18.14 19.58 -33.16
C ALA A 511 -17.16 19.10 -34.25
N THR A 512 -16.27 18.13 -33.99
CA THR A 512 -15.25 17.68 -34.96
C THR A 512 -15.59 16.33 -35.61
N ALA A 513 -15.62 16.30 -36.95
CA ALA A 513 -16.15 15.18 -37.75
C ALA A 513 -15.23 13.95 -37.90
N SER A 514 -14.01 13.99 -37.37
CA SER A 514 -13.12 12.84 -37.23
C SER A 514 -13.01 12.47 -35.75
N ALA A 515 -14.10 11.92 -35.21
CA ALA A 515 -14.20 11.66 -33.78
C ALA A 515 -13.27 10.49 -33.40
N PHE A 516 -12.20 10.80 -32.65
CA PHE A 516 -11.41 9.83 -31.91
C PHE A 516 -12.33 8.80 -31.23
N ASP A 517 -12.09 7.52 -31.50
CA ASP A 517 -12.85 6.41 -30.92
C ASP A 517 -12.12 5.81 -29.71
N PRO A 518 -12.59 6.08 -28.47
CA PRO A 518 -11.94 5.52 -27.29
C PRO A 518 -12.17 4.02 -27.12
N ALA A 519 -13.04 3.37 -27.91
CA ALA A 519 -13.41 1.97 -27.71
C ALA A 519 -12.26 0.99 -28.00
N ARG A 520 -11.37 1.34 -28.95
CA ARG A 520 -10.24 0.52 -29.38
C ARG A 520 -8.99 1.39 -29.55
N LEU A 521 -7.99 1.16 -28.70
CA LEU A 521 -6.79 1.98 -28.63
C LEU A 521 -5.59 1.22 -29.20
N LYS A 522 -4.84 1.90 -30.06
CA LYS A 522 -3.63 1.37 -30.70
C LYS A 522 -2.35 1.81 -30.00
N THR A 523 -2.31 3.06 -29.52
CA THR A 523 -1.15 3.58 -28.78
C THR A 523 -1.56 4.49 -27.64
N MET A 524 -0.70 4.54 -26.62
CA MET A 524 -0.68 5.58 -25.59
C MET A 524 0.68 6.28 -25.65
N THR A 525 0.70 7.60 -25.69
CA THR A 525 1.93 8.39 -25.59
C THR A 525 1.91 9.21 -24.32
N LEU A 526 2.91 9.00 -23.45
CA LEU A 526 3.23 9.87 -22.33
C LEU A 526 4.34 10.84 -22.75
N ARG A 527 4.07 12.13 -22.81
CA ARG A 527 5.06 13.15 -23.24
C ARG A 527 5.44 14.05 -22.07
N PHE A 528 6.70 13.99 -21.68
CA PHE A 528 7.28 14.84 -20.64
C PHE A 528 7.62 16.21 -21.24
N ALA A 529 6.83 17.22 -20.90
CA ALA A 529 6.88 18.53 -21.56
C ALA A 529 8.14 19.32 -21.19
N ASN A 530 8.55 19.27 -19.92
CA ASN A 530 9.72 19.95 -19.42
C ASN A 530 10.83 18.98 -18.99
N SER A 531 12.06 19.50 -18.87
CA SER A 531 13.18 18.79 -18.25
C SER A 531 13.77 19.68 -17.15
N PRO A 532 13.87 19.20 -15.90
CA PRO A 532 14.48 19.98 -14.83
C PRO A 532 16.00 20.18 -15.00
N ASN A 533 16.65 19.43 -15.90
CA ASN A 533 18.10 19.44 -16.16
C ASN A 533 18.97 19.27 -14.91
N ASP A 534 18.44 18.62 -13.88
CA ASP A 534 19.07 18.45 -12.56
C ASP A 534 19.48 16.98 -12.30
N GLY A 535 19.39 16.09 -13.29
CA GLY A 535 19.61 14.64 -13.12
C GLY A 535 18.34 13.85 -12.75
N THR A 536 17.18 14.52 -12.72
CA THR A 536 15.85 13.91 -12.50
C THR A 536 15.62 12.68 -13.37
N LYS A 537 15.08 11.65 -12.74
CA LYS A 537 14.53 10.48 -13.39
C LYS A 537 13.06 10.31 -13.02
N VAL A 538 12.32 9.61 -13.87
CA VAL A 538 10.93 9.26 -13.65
C VAL A 538 10.81 7.75 -13.61
N ALA A 539 10.23 7.23 -12.53
CA ALA A 539 9.88 5.84 -12.39
C ALA A 539 8.42 5.64 -12.80
N LEU A 540 8.12 4.58 -13.55
CA LEU A 540 6.80 4.27 -14.09
C LEU A 540 6.50 2.77 -13.93
N THR A 541 5.28 2.47 -13.47
CA THR A 541 4.78 1.09 -13.42
C THR A 541 3.25 1.03 -13.57
N ASP A 542 2.70 -0.20 -13.62
CA ASP A 542 1.28 -0.50 -13.56
C ASP A 542 0.41 0.26 -14.57
N VAL A 543 0.82 0.35 -15.84
CA VAL A 543 -0.04 0.89 -16.90
C VAL A 543 -1.18 -0.09 -17.14
N GLN A 544 -2.42 0.36 -16.94
CA GLN A 544 -3.59 -0.50 -16.97
C GLN A 544 -4.89 0.28 -17.19
N LEU A 545 -5.93 -0.41 -17.63
CA LEU A 545 -7.31 0.06 -17.50
C LEU A 545 -7.91 -0.44 -16.19
N GLN A 546 -8.71 0.38 -15.50
CA GLN A 546 -9.42 0.00 -14.27
C GLN A 546 -10.92 0.36 -14.33
N ILE A 547 -11.70 -0.32 -13.49
CA ILE A 547 -13.08 0.02 -13.12
C ILE A 547 -13.01 0.62 -11.72
N LEU A 548 -12.93 1.95 -11.63
CA LEU A 548 -12.94 2.64 -10.35
C LEU A 548 -14.36 2.99 -9.87
N GLY A 549 -15.38 2.80 -10.72
CA GLY A 549 -16.74 3.19 -10.40
C GLY A 549 -16.88 4.71 -10.33
N ARG A 550 -16.08 5.44 -11.10
CA ARG A 550 -16.23 6.89 -11.27
C ARG A 550 -17.43 7.10 -12.17
N ALA A 551 -18.35 7.98 -11.79
CA ALA A 551 -19.52 8.27 -12.62
C ALA A 551 -19.05 8.56 -14.05
N GLN A 552 -19.56 7.80 -15.02
CA GLN A 552 -19.58 8.28 -16.40
C GLN A 552 -20.22 9.67 -16.35
N PRO A 553 -19.62 10.68 -17.00
CA PRO A 553 -19.95 12.09 -16.81
C PRO A 553 -21.45 12.40 -16.90
#